data_AF-A0A6J6DQ54-F1
#
_entry.id   AF-A0A6J6DQ54-F1
#
_cell.length_a   1.000
_cell.length_b   1.000
_cell.length_c   1.000
_cell.angle_alpha   90.00
_cell.angle_beta   90.00
_cell.angle_gamma   90.00
#
_symmetry.space_group_name_H-M   'P 1'
#
loop_
_entity.id
_entity.type
_entity.pdbx_description
1 polymer ?
#
loop_
_entity_poly.entity_id
_entity_poly.type
_entity_poly.pdbx_seq_one_letter_code
_entity_poly.pdbx_strand_id
1 'polypeptide(L)'
;MILHAEAFYAKTGWWAVIAARFIPWVRTFVPPIAGASKMNYYTFLSANILGAVVWGGGISIAGYYAASIPVIQTISYAVALFFIIGSVISGFVNYLRRPR
;
A
#
# COMPACT_ATOMS: atom_id res chain seq x y z
N MET A 1 -11.76 31.97 6.77
CA MET A 1 -10.56 31.11 6.69
C MET A 1 -10.90 29.63 6.89
N ILE A 2 -11.65 29.25 7.93
CA ILE A 2 -12.02 27.84 8.24
C ILE A 2 -12.92 27.19 7.16
N LEU A 3 -13.91 27.91 6.63
CA LEU A 3 -14.83 27.41 5.59
C LEU A 3 -14.13 27.05 4.26
N HIS A 4 -13.03 27.73 3.92
CA HIS A 4 -12.27 27.43 2.69
C HIS A 4 -11.41 26.19 2.88
N ALA A 5 -10.86 25.98 4.09
CA ALA A 5 -10.13 24.77 4.43
C ALA A 5 -11.05 23.55 4.40
N GLU A 6 -12.25 23.62 4.98
CA GLU A 6 -13.22 22.51 4.94
C GLU A 6 -13.66 22.17 3.51
N ALA A 7 -13.94 23.16 2.66
CA ALA A 7 -14.30 22.92 1.26
C ALA A 7 -13.13 22.36 0.43
N PHE A 8 -11.90 22.80 0.71
CA PHE A 8 -10.69 22.26 0.07
C PHE A 8 -10.42 20.81 0.51
N TYR A 9 -10.54 20.50 1.80
CA TYR A 9 -10.40 19.14 2.34
C TYR A 9 -11.52 18.21 1.85
N ALA A 10 -12.75 18.72 1.69
CA ALA A 10 -13.86 17.95 1.13
C ALA A 10 -13.60 17.52 -0.34
N LYS A 11 -12.89 18.34 -1.13
CA LYS A 11 -12.54 18.02 -2.52
C LYS A 11 -11.21 17.28 -2.67
N THR A 12 -10.20 17.60 -1.88
CA THR A 12 -8.84 17.04 -2.01
C THR A 12 -8.61 15.80 -1.18
N GLY A 13 -9.35 15.60 -0.08
CA GLY A 13 -9.24 14.41 0.76
C GLY A 13 -9.53 13.11 0.01
N TRP A 14 -10.45 13.13 -0.95
CA TRP A 14 -10.79 11.98 -1.79
C TRP A 14 -9.60 11.54 -2.66
N TRP A 15 -8.95 12.47 -3.36
CA TRP A 15 -7.75 12.18 -4.15
C TRP A 15 -6.53 11.85 -3.28
N ALA A 16 -6.41 12.47 -2.11
CA ALA A 16 -5.32 12.20 -1.18
C ALA A 16 -5.32 10.74 -0.70
N VAL A 17 -6.50 10.15 -0.42
CA VAL A 17 -6.64 8.74 -0.04
C VAL A 17 -6.18 7.80 -1.17
N ILE A 18 -6.50 8.13 -2.42
CA ILE A 18 -6.06 7.37 -3.60
C ILE A 18 -4.54 7.48 -3.77
N ALA A 19 -4.00 8.71 -3.77
CA ALA A 19 -2.58 8.97 -3.97
C ALA A 19 -1.71 8.33 -2.87
N ALA A 20 -2.18 8.37 -1.63
CA ALA A 20 -1.47 7.78 -0.50
C ALA A 20 -1.24 6.27 -0.62
N ARG A 21 -2.04 5.54 -1.40
CA ARG A 21 -1.83 4.09 -1.63
C ARG A 21 -0.57 3.80 -2.45
N PHE A 22 -0.10 4.76 -3.24
CA PHE A 22 1.14 4.64 -4.01
C PHE A 22 2.39 4.94 -3.17
N ILE A 23 2.23 5.54 -1.98
CA ILE A 23 3.34 5.88 -1.08
C ILE A 23 3.25 4.97 0.16
N PRO A 24 4.12 3.96 0.30
CA PRO A 24 3.98 2.91 1.33
C PRO A 24 3.82 3.43 2.76
N TRP A 25 4.54 4.49 3.11
CA TRP A 25 4.49 5.09 4.45
C TRP A 25 3.26 5.96 4.67
N VAL A 26 2.75 6.61 3.64
CA VAL A 26 1.60 7.52 3.79
C VAL A 26 0.32 6.72 4.02
N ARG A 27 0.19 5.55 3.39
CA ARG A 27 -1.02 4.71 3.49
C ARG A 27 -1.36 4.28 4.91
N THR A 28 -0.39 4.22 5.83
CA THR A 28 -0.63 3.86 7.24
C THR A 28 -1.17 5.03 8.06
N PHE A 29 -0.86 6.27 7.67
CA PHE A 29 -1.33 7.48 8.34
C PHE A 29 -2.69 7.94 7.83
N VAL A 30 -3.12 7.48 6.66
CA VAL A 30 -4.40 7.88 6.04
C VAL A 30 -5.63 7.59 6.91
N PRO A 31 -5.84 6.37 7.47
CA PRO A 31 -7.05 6.12 8.27
C PRO A 31 -7.11 6.97 9.55
N PRO A 32 -6.03 7.14 10.34
CA PRO A 32 -6.02 8.06 11.47
C PRO A 32 -6.30 9.51 11.09
N ILE A 33 -5.69 10.02 10.01
CA ILE A 33 -5.88 11.40 9.55
C ILE A 33 -7.31 11.62 9.07
N ALA A 34 -7.88 10.68 8.32
CA ALA A 34 -9.26 10.74 7.85
C ALA A 34 -10.27 10.72 9.01
N GLY A 35 -10.00 9.94 10.06
CA GLY A 35 -10.79 9.94 11.29
C GLY A 35 -10.68 11.24 12.07
N ALA A 36 -9.47 11.76 12.24
CA ALA A 36 -9.22 13.04 12.91
C ALA A 36 -9.85 14.24 12.18
N SER A 37 -9.91 14.19 10.85
CA SER A 37 -10.54 15.23 10.03
C SER A 37 -12.06 15.08 9.90
N LYS A 38 -12.69 14.12 10.60
CA LYS A 38 -14.13 13.81 10.48
C LYS A 38 -14.59 13.59 9.04
N MET A 39 -13.77 12.94 8.22
CA MET A 39 -14.11 12.65 6.83
C MET A 39 -15.35 11.77 6.77
N ASN A 40 -16.28 12.07 5.85
CA ASN A 40 -17.45 11.22 5.63
C ASN A 40 -17.01 9.81 5.23
N TYR A 41 -17.54 8.80 5.92
CA TYR A 41 -17.20 7.40 5.73
C TYR A 41 -17.37 6.94 4.28
N TYR A 42 -18.43 7.37 3.60
CA TYR A 42 -18.69 6.96 2.21
C TYR A 42 -17.70 7.60 1.22
N THR A 43 -17.26 8.83 1.49
CA THR A 43 -16.22 9.50 0.70
C THR A 43 -14.87 8.79 0.89
N PHE A 44 -14.54 8.41 2.12
CA PHE A 44 -13.34 7.63 2.41
C PHE A 44 -13.39 6.26 1.74
N LEU A 45 -14.49 5.53 1.89
CA LEU A 45 -14.67 4.19 1.36
C LEU A 45 -14.58 4.16 -0.17
N SER A 46 -15.27 5.08 -0.86
CA SER A 46 -15.23 5.16 -2.32
C SER A 46 -13.83 5.47 -2.85
N ALA A 47 -13.12 6.44 -2.25
CA ALA A 47 -11.73 6.73 -2.58
C ALA A 47 -10.81 5.52 -2.34
N ASN A 48 -11.02 4.83 -1.22
CA ASN A 48 -10.22 3.69 -0.82
C ASN A 48 -10.42 2.50 -1.77
N ILE A 49 -11.66 2.21 -2.17
CA ILE A 49 -11.98 1.15 -3.14
C ILE A 49 -11.35 1.47 -4.49
N LEU A 50 -11.56 2.69 -5.02
CA LEU A 50 -10.97 3.07 -6.30
C LEU A 50 -9.44 3.02 -6.25
N GLY A 51 -8.83 3.56 -5.19
CA GLY A 51 -7.39 3.44 -4.99
C GLY A 51 -6.92 1.99 -4.90
N ALA A 52 -7.73 1.05 -4.39
CA ALA A 52 -7.41 -0.37 -4.39
C ALA A 52 -7.44 -1.00 -5.75
N VAL A 53 -8.47 -0.69 -6.53
CA VAL A 53 -8.63 -1.22 -7.88
C VAL A 53 -7.53 -0.67 -8.78
N VAL A 54 -7.26 0.63 -8.72
CA VAL A 54 -6.22 1.27 -9.54
C VAL A 54 -4.83 0.78 -9.13
N TRP A 55 -4.53 0.71 -7.83
CA TRP A 55 -3.22 0.26 -7.36
C TRP A 55 -3.02 -1.23 -7.60
N GLY A 56 -3.96 -2.08 -7.19
CA GLY A 56 -3.88 -3.53 -7.32
C GLY A 56 -3.94 -3.98 -8.78
N GLY A 57 -4.90 -3.45 -9.54
CA GLY A 57 -5.01 -3.70 -10.97
C GLY A 57 -3.83 -3.13 -11.75
N GLY A 58 -3.43 -1.89 -11.46
CA GLY A 58 -2.31 -1.24 -12.12
C GLY A 58 -0.98 -1.98 -11.92
N ILE A 59 -0.67 -2.38 -10.68
CA ILE A 59 0.53 -3.16 -10.39
C ILE A 59 0.45 -4.56 -11.02
N SER A 60 -0.71 -5.20 -11.01
CA SER A 60 -0.87 -6.54 -11.60
C SER A 60 -0.65 -6.51 -13.11
N ILE A 61 -1.24 -5.52 -13.80
CA ILE A 61 -1.08 -5.33 -15.25
C ILE A 61 0.36 -4.93 -15.56
N ALA A 62 0.94 -4.00 -14.81
CA ALA A 62 2.34 -3.62 -14.97
C ALA A 62 3.28 -4.82 -14.77
N GLY A 63 3.02 -5.66 -13.78
CA GLY A 63 3.75 -6.91 -13.54
C GLY A 63 3.61 -7.91 -14.67
N TYR A 64 2.41 -8.05 -15.26
CA TYR A 64 2.18 -8.90 -16.42
C TYR A 64 3.03 -8.48 -17.62
N TYR A 65 3.07 -7.18 -17.94
CA TYR A 65 3.92 -6.68 -19.01
C TYR A 65 5.40 -6.75 -18.65
N ALA A 66 5.77 -6.45 -17.40
CA ALA A 66 7.16 -6.52 -16.94
C ALA A 66 7.72 -7.96 -16.97
N ALA A 67 6.87 -8.97 -16.80
CA ALA A 67 7.26 -10.39 -16.91
C ALA A 67 7.70 -10.78 -18.33
N SER A 68 7.33 -10.03 -19.36
CA SER A 68 7.83 -10.25 -20.73
C SER A 68 9.31 -9.90 -20.91
N ILE A 69 9.90 -9.15 -19.95
CA ILE A 69 11.30 -8.74 -19.98
C ILE A 69 12.12 -9.76 -19.17
N PRO A 70 13.03 -10.53 -19.81
CA PRO A 70 13.75 -11.63 -19.15
C PRO A 70 14.54 -11.19 -17.90
N VAL A 71 15.15 -10.00 -17.96
CA VAL A 71 15.93 -9.42 -16.83
C VAL A 71 15.06 -9.21 -15.59
N ILE A 72 13.83 -8.73 -15.76
CA ILE A 72 12.91 -8.46 -14.64
C ILE A 72 12.46 -9.77 -14.01
N GLN A 73 12.21 -10.79 -14.81
CA GLN A 73 11.84 -12.12 -14.33
C GLN A 73 12.94 -12.73 -13.46
N THR A 74 14.20 -12.68 -13.91
CA THR A 74 15.35 -13.19 -13.13
C THR A 74 15.51 -12.46 -11.80
N ILE A 75 15.44 -11.12 -11.81
CA ILE A 75 15.53 -10.31 -10.58
C ILE A 75 14.36 -10.62 -9.65
N SER A 76 13.15 -10.74 -10.18
CA SER A 76 11.95 -11.04 -9.37
C SER A 76 12.08 -12.38 -8.65
N TYR A 77 12.55 -13.43 -9.33
CA TYR A 77 12.81 -14.72 -8.69
C TYR A 77 13.94 -14.65 -7.65
N ALA A 78 15.02 -13.91 -7.92
CA ALA A 78 16.10 -13.73 -6.97
C ALA A 78 15.63 -13.02 -5.68
N VAL A 79 14.83 -11.97 -5.83
CA VAL A 79 14.22 -11.24 -4.70
C VAL A 79 13.27 -12.15 -3.92
N ALA A 80 12.40 -12.90 -4.62
CA ALA A 80 11.50 -13.85 -3.96
C ALA A 80 12.26 -14.91 -3.17
N LEU A 81 13.30 -15.50 -3.77
CA LEU A 81 14.14 -16.51 -3.11
C LEU A 81 14.84 -15.93 -1.88
N PHE A 82 15.37 -14.71 -1.96
CA PHE A 82 15.98 -14.01 -0.84
C PHE A 82 15.02 -13.88 0.34
N PHE A 83 13.79 -13.42 0.11
CA PHE A 83 12.80 -13.27 1.18
C PHE A 83 12.32 -14.61 1.74
N ILE A 84 12.14 -15.63 0.89
CA ILE A 84 11.76 -16.98 1.34
C ILE A 84 12.84 -17.55 2.27
N ILE A 85 14.10 -17.54 1.82
CA ILE A 85 15.24 -18.05 2.60
C ILE A 85 15.36 -17.24 3.91
N GLY A 86 15.31 -15.91 3.83
CA GLY A 86 15.37 -15.04 5.01
C GLY A 86 14.26 -15.34 6.02
N SER A 87 13.03 -15.58 5.56
CA SER A 87 11.89 -15.93 6.42
C SER A 87 12.06 -17.31 7.06
N VAL A 88 12.54 -18.31 6.32
CA VAL A 88 12.79 -19.66 6.84
C VAL A 88 13.91 -19.63 7.88
N ILE A 89 15.02 -18.95 7.60
CA ILE A 89 16.13 -18.78 8.55
C ILE A 89 15.65 -18.06 9.80
N SER A 90 14.93 -16.95 9.65
CA SER A 90 14.38 -16.20 10.80
C SER A 90 13.46 -17.07 11.65
N GLY A 91 12.56 -17.84 11.03
CA GLY A 91 11.68 -18.78 11.72
C GLY A 91 12.44 -19.88 12.44
N PHE A 92 13.45 -20.47 11.79
CA PHE A 92 14.28 -21.53 12.35
C PHE A 92 15.14 -21.04 13.52
N VAL A 93 15.77 -19.87 13.37
CA VAL A 93 16.53 -19.21 14.44
C VAL A 93 15.62 -18.88 15.62
N ASN A 94 14.41 -18.38 15.39
CA ASN A 94 13.45 -18.08 16.46
C ASN A 94 12.99 -19.37 17.16
N TYR A 95 12.78 -20.46 16.42
CA TYR A 95 12.44 -21.76 16.99
C TYR A 95 13.56 -22.33 17.88
N LEU A 96 14.82 -22.25 17.42
CA LEU A 96 15.99 -22.70 18.20
C LEU A 96 16.31 -21.80 19.39
N ARG A 97 15.96 -20.50 19.31
CA ARG A 97 16.17 -19.53 20.40
C ARG A 97 15.08 -19.54 21.45
N ARG A 98 13.99 -20.29 21.28
CA ARG A 98 13.00 -20.48 22.36
C ARG A 98 13.69 -21.21 23.52
N PRO A 99 13.96 -20.55 24.66
CA PRO A 99 14.33 -21.28 25.86
C PRO A 99 13.12 -22.12 26.24
N ARG A 100 13.36 -23.40 26.56
CA ARG A 100 12.33 -24.22 27.22
C ARG A 100 11.97 -23.61 28.57
#